data_AF-A0A2T4S4X7-F1
#
_entry.id   AF-A0A2T4S4X7-F1
#
_cell.length_a   1.000
_cell.length_b   1.000
_cell.length_c   1.000
_cell.angle_alpha   90.00
_cell.angle_beta   90.00
_cell.angle_gamma   90.00
#
_symmetry.space_group_name_H-M   'P 1'
#
loop_
_entity.id
_entity.type
_entity.pdbx_description
1 polymer ?
#
loop_
_entity_poly.entity_id
_entity_poly.type
_entity_poly.pdbx_seq_one_letter_code
_entity_poly.pdbx_strand_id
1 'polypeptide(L)'
;VTMNEGVVIGVDVDPSRIEKRIETRYCDIITDSLDEALEKAQEAKEAGKPLSVGLVGNAPEVYNEILKRDFKIDIITDQTSAHDPLNGYVPEGYSLEGASALRDANPEEYVKLSSQSMKNHVEAMLEFQKRGAVAFDYGNNIRQVAYD
;
A
#
# COMPACT_ATOMS: atom_id res chain seq x y z
N VAL A 1 11.67 -4.69 7.59
CA VAL A 1 11.83 -5.90 6.75
C VAL A 1 13.27 -6.16 6.38
N THR A 2 14.00 -5.16 5.86
CA THR A 2 15.43 -5.29 5.48
C THR A 2 16.35 -5.74 6.62
N MET A 3 16.13 -5.28 7.86
CA MET A 3 16.87 -5.77 9.04
C MET A 3 16.60 -7.26 9.37
N ASN A 4 15.53 -7.85 8.84
CA ASN A 4 15.24 -9.29 8.88
C ASN A 4 15.63 -9.97 7.55
N GLU A 5 16.57 -9.38 6.80
CA GLU A 5 17.11 -9.90 5.53
C GLU A 5 16.07 -10.05 4.40
N GLY A 6 14.88 -9.46 4.56
CA GLY A 6 13.79 -9.55 3.59
C GLY A 6 13.77 -8.43 2.56
N VAL A 7 12.96 -8.65 1.52
CA VAL A 7 12.59 -7.65 0.51
C VAL A 7 11.19 -7.13 0.79
N VAL A 8 10.96 -5.83 0.63
CA VAL A 8 9.66 -5.19 0.83
C VAL A 8 9.36 -4.19 -0.27
N ILE A 9 8.11 -4.18 -0.73
CA ILE A 9 7.52 -3.08 -1.50
C ILE A 9 6.54 -2.36 -0.55
N GLY A 10 6.83 -1.11 -0.21
CA GLY A 10 5.94 -0.24 0.55
C GLY A 10 5.23 0.71 -0.39
N VAL A 11 3.89 0.60 -0.47
CA VAL A 11 3.08 1.47 -1.33
C VAL A 11 2.64 2.71 -0.55
N ASP A 12 2.86 3.88 -1.10
CA ASP A 12 2.36 5.15 -0.55
C ASP A 12 1.87 6.05 -1.70
N VAL A 13 0.73 6.69 -1.52
CA VAL A 13 0.13 7.57 -2.54
C VAL A 13 0.83 8.93 -2.60
N ASP A 14 1.56 9.31 -1.54
CA ASP A 14 2.28 10.58 -1.44
C ASP A 14 3.79 10.37 -1.62
N PRO A 15 4.36 10.73 -2.79
CA PRO A 15 5.79 10.53 -3.07
C PRO A 15 6.69 11.24 -2.04
N SER A 16 6.25 12.37 -1.50
CA SER A 16 7.03 13.12 -0.49
C SER A 16 7.22 12.32 0.80
N ARG A 17 6.30 11.40 1.12
CA ARG A 17 6.43 10.50 2.28
C ARG A 17 7.51 9.48 2.07
N ILE A 18 7.59 8.91 0.86
CA ILE A 18 8.62 7.95 0.48
C ILE A 18 9.98 8.64 0.41
N GLU A 19 10.08 9.80 -0.24
CA GLU A 19 11.31 10.60 -0.31
C GLU A 19 11.87 10.89 1.08
N LYS A 20 11.02 11.29 2.03
CA LYS A 20 11.43 11.48 3.43
C LYS A 20 11.98 10.21 4.07
N ARG A 21 11.50 9.01 3.69
CA ARG A 21 12.06 7.72 4.17
C ARG A 21 13.39 7.40 3.50
N ILE A 22 13.61 7.79 2.26
CA ILE A 22 14.92 7.71 1.60
C ILE A 22 15.93 8.62 2.33
N GLU A 23 15.58 9.89 2.54
CA GLU A 23 16.45 10.86 3.24
C GLU A 23 16.85 10.39 4.65
N THR A 24 15.90 9.78 5.36
CA THR A 24 16.11 9.26 6.71
C THR A 24 16.63 7.82 6.76
N ARG A 25 16.94 7.22 5.60
CA ARG A 25 17.47 5.84 5.45
C ARG A 25 16.58 4.74 6.01
N TYR A 26 15.27 4.93 5.94
CA TYR A 26 14.23 3.94 6.24
C TYR A 26 13.72 3.20 4.99
N CYS A 27 14.03 3.71 3.79
CA CYS A 27 13.74 3.10 2.49
C CYS A 27 15.01 3.17 1.61
N ASP A 28 15.22 2.23 0.69
CA ASP A 28 16.43 2.19 -0.15
C ASP A 28 16.22 2.88 -1.49
N ILE A 29 15.11 2.58 -2.18
CA ILE A 29 14.78 3.16 -3.49
C ILE A 29 13.31 3.59 -3.57
N ILE A 30 13.01 4.49 -4.51
CA ILE A 30 11.66 4.94 -4.85
C ILE A 30 11.42 4.74 -6.35
N THR A 31 10.21 4.34 -6.73
CA THR A 31 9.74 4.32 -8.12
C THR A 31 8.23 4.58 -8.17
N ASP A 32 7.73 5.09 -9.29
CA ASP A 32 6.30 5.20 -9.62
C ASP A 32 5.83 4.11 -10.60
N SER A 33 6.72 3.17 -10.94
CA SER A 33 6.44 2.06 -11.84
C SER A 33 6.29 0.75 -11.07
N LEU A 34 5.10 0.15 -11.15
CA LEU A 34 4.86 -1.19 -10.62
C LEU A 34 5.79 -2.23 -11.28
N ASP A 35 6.07 -2.09 -12.57
CA ASP A 35 6.95 -3.01 -13.30
C ASP A 35 8.36 -2.99 -12.72
N GLU A 36 8.92 -1.79 -12.52
CA GLU A 36 10.25 -1.63 -11.93
C GLU A 36 10.28 -2.13 -10.48
N ALA A 37 9.24 -1.84 -9.68
CA ALA A 37 9.17 -2.28 -8.30
C ALA A 37 9.19 -3.82 -8.19
N LEU A 38 8.41 -4.50 -9.02
CA LEU A 38 8.34 -5.97 -9.04
C LEU A 38 9.65 -6.58 -9.57
N GLU A 39 10.25 -6.00 -10.60
CA GLU A 39 11.55 -6.43 -11.15
C GLU A 39 12.64 -6.34 -10.07
N LYS A 40 12.80 -5.16 -9.44
CA LYS A 40 13.81 -4.94 -8.39
C LYS A 40 13.61 -5.84 -7.19
N ALA A 41 12.36 -6.05 -6.77
CA ALA A 41 12.05 -6.94 -5.67
C ALA A 41 12.40 -8.40 -5.99
N GLN A 42 12.09 -8.86 -7.20
CA GLN A 42 12.41 -10.22 -7.65
C GLN A 42 13.92 -10.44 -7.78
N GLU A 43 14.65 -9.50 -8.40
CA GLU A 43 16.11 -9.53 -8.51
C GLU A 43 16.77 -9.63 -7.12
N ALA A 44 16.34 -8.79 -6.18
CA ALA A 44 16.88 -8.78 -4.83
C ALA A 44 16.58 -10.09 -4.07
N LYS A 45 15.35 -10.61 -4.22
CA LYS A 45 14.92 -11.88 -3.62
C LYS A 45 15.75 -13.06 -4.14
N GLU A 46 15.96 -13.14 -5.46
CA GLU A 46 16.78 -14.18 -6.09
C GLU A 46 18.26 -14.09 -5.68
N ALA A 47 18.77 -12.87 -5.52
CA ALA A 47 20.14 -12.63 -5.06
C ALA A 47 20.33 -12.82 -3.54
N GLY A 48 19.25 -13.04 -2.77
CA GLY A 48 19.30 -13.14 -1.31
C GLY A 48 19.76 -11.84 -0.64
N LYS A 49 19.41 -10.67 -1.22
CA LYS A 49 19.79 -9.35 -0.71
C LYS A 49 18.57 -8.62 -0.18
N PRO A 50 18.63 -8.04 1.04
CA PRO A 50 17.55 -7.20 1.54
C PRO A 50 17.40 -5.94 0.68
N LEU A 51 16.16 -5.55 0.40
CA LEU A 51 15.83 -4.34 -0.34
C LEU A 51 14.48 -3.79 0.11
N SER A 52 14.38 -2.48 0.27
CA SER A 52 13.13 -1.75 0.47
C SER A 52 12.84 -0.83 -0.71
N VAL A 53 11.72 -1.09 -1.37
CA VAL A 53 11.23 -0.32 -2.53
C VAL A 53 10.01 0.46 -2.08
N GLY A 54 10.08 1.79 -2.14
CA GLY A 54 8.90 2.64 -2.03
C GLY A 54 8.24 2.78 -3.39
N LEU A 55 6.99 2.32 -3.52
CA LEU A 55 6.21 2.44 -4.74
C LEU A 55 5.17 3.54 -4.59
N VAL A 56 5.24 4.56 -5.44
CA VAL A 56 4.24 5.62 -5.50
C VAL A 56 2.97 5.06 -6.13
N GLY A 57 1.86 5.05 -5.39
CA GLY A 57 0.58 4.54 -5.89
C GLY A 57 -0.48 4.38 -4.79
N ASN A 58 -1.71 4.10 -5.20
CA ASN A 58 -2.80 3.78 -4.28
C ASN A 58 -2.79 2.27 -3.96
N ALA A 59 -2.77 1.91 -2.67
CA ALA A 59 -2.56 0.52 -2.25
C ALA A 59 -3.56 -0.49 -2.86
N PRO A 60 -4.89 -0.34 -2.73
CA PRO A 60 -5.87 -1.23 -3.37
C PRO A 60 -5.71 -1.33 -4.89
N GLU A 61 -5.39 -0.24 -5.59
CA GLU A 61 -5.15 -0.28 -7.04
C GLU A 61 -3.92 -1.14 -7.36
N VAL A 62 -2.80 -0.87 -6.68
CA VAL A 62 -1.55 -1.62 -6.85
C VAL A 62 -1.75 -3.09 -6.50
N TYR A 63 -2.46 -3.40 -5.42
CA TYR A 63 -2.65 -4.78 -4.97
C TYR A 63 -3.50 -5.58 -5.96
N ASN A 64 -4.56 -4.96 -6.49
CA ASN A 64 -5.36 -5.57 -7.55
C ASN A 64 -4.54 -5.84 -8.80
N GLU A 65 -3.65 -4.93 -9.20
CA GLU A 65 -2.74 -5.17 -10.33
C GLU A 65 -1.73 -6.30 -10.07
N ILE A 66 -1.16 -6.39 -8.87
CA ILE A 66 -0.28 -7.50 -8.46
C ILE A 66 -1.04 -8.84 -8.51
N LEU A 67 -2.29 -8.88 -8.03
CA LEU A 67 -3.14 -10.07 -8.08
C LEU A 67 -3.47 -10.51 -9.50
N LYS A 68 -3.74 -9.56 -10.42
CA LYS A 68 -3.98 -9.83 -11.84
C LYS A 68 -2.75 -10.42 -12.53
N ARG A 69 -1.56 -10.01 -12.11
CA ARG A 69 -0.27 -10.49 -12.64
C ARG A 69 0.17 -11.83 -12.02
N ASP A 70 -0.58 -12.33 -11.05
CA ASP A 70 -0.26 -13.54 -10.27
C ASP A 70 1.15 -13.52 -9.66
N PHE A 71 1.60 -12.32 -9.26
CA PHE A 71 2.90 -12.17 -8.62
C PHE A 71 2.84 -12.68 -7.18
N LYS A 72 3.78 -13.57 -6.82
CA LYS A 72 3.78 -14.22 -5.51
C LYS A 72 4.21 -13.27 -4.39
N ILE A 73 3.33 -13.08 -3.41
CA ILE A 73 3.58 -12.35 -2.17
C ILE A 73 3.71 -13.36 -1.02
N ASP A 74 4.78 -13.25 -0.22
CA ASP A 74 5.00 -14.15 0.93
C ASP A 74 4.34 -13.61 2.21
N ILE A 75 4.33 -12.28 2.40
CA ILE A 75 3.77 -11.59 3.58
C ILE A 75 3.00 -10.35 3.10
N ILE A 76 1.80 -10.13 3.63
CA ILE A 76 1.00 -8.92 3.38
C ILE A 76 0.50 -8.32 4.70
N THR A 77 0.64 -7.00 4.82
CA THR A 77 0.18 -6.21 5.96
C THR A 77 -0.08 -4.78 5.50
N ASP A 78 -0.77 -3.99 6.31
CA ASP A 78 -1.02 -2.57 6.04
C ASP A 78 -0.67 -1.69 7.24
N GLN A 79 -0.24 -0.46 6.97
CA GLN A 79 0.01 0.58 7.98
C GLN A 79 -0.45 1.97 7.51
N THR A 80 -1.39 2.04 6.55
CA THR A 80 -2.06 3.30 6.22
C THR A 80 -2.78 3.88 7.45
N SER A 81 -3.18 5.14 7.39
CA SER A 81 -3.93 5.77 8.49
C SER A 81 -5.44 5.47 8.42
N ALA A 82 -5.79 4.18 8.23
CA ALA A 82 -7.16 3.69 8.11
C ALA A 82 -8.08 4.02 9.31
N HIS A 83 -7.50 4.25 10.49
CA HIS A 83 -8.20 4.65 11.71
C HIS A 83 -8.89 6.02 11.61
N ASP A 84 -8.49 6.86 10.65
CA ASP A 84 -9.11 8.15 10.35
C ASP A 84 -9.52 8.20 8.87
N PRO A 85 -10.71 7.70 8.51
CA PRO A 85 -11.17 7.69 7.12
C PRO A 85 -11.24 9.07 6.46
N LEU A 86 -11.36 10.15 7.23
CA LEU A 86 -11.48 11.50 6.69
C LEU A 86 -10.12 12.12 6.35
N ASN A 87 -9.08 11.85 7.14
CA ASN A 87 -7.78 12.49 6.94
C ASN A 87 -6.67 11.53 6.51
N GLY A 88 -6.84 10.23 6.74
CA GLY A 88 -5.76 9.26 6.73
C GLY A 88 -5.74 8.28 5.57
N TYR A 89 -6.81 8.23 4.76
CA TYR A 89 -6.92 7.29 3.65
C TYR A 89 -7.42 7.97 2.38
N VAL A 90 -6.61 7.98 1.32
CA VAL A 90 -6.95 8.57 0.01
C VAL A 90 -7.78 7.56 -0.79
N PRO A 91 -9.00 7.91 -1.25
CA PRO A 91 -9.81 7.01 -2.07
C PRO A 91 -9.14 6.63 -3.40
N GLU A 92 -9.44 5.43 -3.91
CA GLU A 92 -9.06 4.99 -5.26
C GLU A 92 -9.55 5.97 -6.33
N GLY A 93 -8.74 6.17 -7.37
CA GLY A 93 -9.04 7.06 -8.50
C GLY A 93 -8.81 8.55 -8.25
N TYR A 94 -8.34 8.94 -7.06
CA TYR A 94 -8.04 10.34 -6.73
C TYR A 94 -6.53 10.62 -6.65
N SER A 95 -6.11 11.74 -7.25
CA SER A 95 -4.83 12.37 -6.91
C SER A 95 -4.91 12.99 -5.50
N LEU A 96 -3.77 13.29 -4.88
CA LEU A 96 -3.72 13.99 -3.59
C LEU A 96 -4.50 15.31 -3.59
N GLU A 97 -4.36 16.08 -4.68
CA GLU A 97 -5.03 17.36 -4.87
C GLU A 97 -6.55 17.17 -5.01
N GLY A 98 -6.96 16.20 -5.84
CA GLY A 98 -8.37 15.87 -6.03
C GLY A 98 -9.01 15.34 -4.75
N ALA A 99 -8.30 14.50 -4.02
CA ALA A 99 -8.72 13.98 -2.72
C ALA A 99 -8.87 15.12 -1.70
N SER A 100 -7.92 16.07 -1.65
CA SER A 100 -8.02 17.21 -0.75
C SER A 100 -9.20 18.10 -1.10
N ALA A 101 -9.41 18.40 -2.39
CA ALA A 101 -10.56 19.19 -2.84
C ALA A 101 -11.88 18.50 -2.49
N LEU A 102 -11.98 17.18 -2.67
CA LEU A 102 -13.16 16.40 -2.28
C LEU A 102 -13.40 16.46 -0.77
N ARG A 103 -12.34 16.26 0.03
CA ARG A 103 -12.42 16.30 1.50
C ARG A 103 -12.97 17.64 2.01
N ASP A 104 -12.52 18.74 1.41
CA ASP A 104 -12.96 20.08 1.81
C ASP A 104 -14.40 20.38 1.34
N ALA A 105 -14.75 19.95 0.13
CA ALA A 105 -16.05 20.23 -0.47
C ALA A 105 -17.19 19.31 0.03
N ASN A 106 -16.88 18.03 0.26
CA ASN A 106 -17.84 17.01 0.66
C ASN A 106 -17.19 15.91 1.52
N PRO A 107 -16.95 16.19 2.82
CA PRO A 107 -16.28 15.26 3.73
C PRO A 107 -17.04 13.95 3.95
N GLU A 108 -18.37 13.96 3.86
CA GLU A 108 -19.18 12.73 3.99
C GLU A 108 -18.94 11.77 2.82
N GLU A 109 -18.95 12.29 1.58
CA GLU A 109 -18.63 11.48 0.41
C GLU A 109 -17.16 11.04 0.42
N TYR A 110 -16.24 11.87 0.89
CA TYR A 110 -14.84 11.47 1.08
C TYR A 110 -14.72 10.25 1.99
N VAL A 111 -15.31 10.29 3.19
CA VAL A 111 -15.28 9.18 4.16
C VAL A 111 -15.87 7.90 3.56
N LYS A 112 -16.98 8.02 2.84
CA LYS A 112 -17.63 6.89 2.17
C LYS A 112 -16.72 6.26 1.11
N LEU A 113 -16.09 7.07 0.26
CA LEU A 113 -15.18 6.58 -0.78
C LEU A 113 -13.88 6.01 -0.21
N SER A 114 -13.33 6.62 0.84
CA SER A 114 -12.16 6.11 1.56
C SER A 114 -12.47 4.76 2.21
N SER A 115 -13.64 4.61 2.84
CA SER A 115 -14.09 3.36 3.45
C SER A 115 -14.31 2.26 2.41
N GLN A 116 -14.92 2.61 1.27
CA GLN A 116 -15.06 1.67 0.15
C GLN A 116 -13.70 1.23 -0.41
N SER A 117 -12.72 2.13 -0.49
CA SER A 117 -11.35 1.81 -0.93
C SER A 117 -10.64 0.91 0.08
N MET A 118 -10.81 1.15 1.38
CA MET A 118 -10.29 0.26 2.45
C MET A 118 -10.91 -1.14 2.39
N LYS A 119 -12.20 -1.24 2.04
CA LYS A 119 -12.83 -2.54 1.79
C LYS A 119 -12.17 -3.28 0.64
N ASN A 120 -11.99 -2.63 -0.52
CA ASN A 120 -11.32 -3.22 -1.67
C ASN A 120 -9.86 -3.62 -1.33
N HIS A 121 -9.17 -2.81 -0.53
CA HIS A 121 -7.83 -3.10 -0.03
C HIS A 121 -7.80 -4.39 0.81
N VAL A 122 -8.71 -4.53 1.77
CA VAL A 122 -8.79 -5.73 2.62
C VAL A 122 -9.22 -6.96 1.82
N GLU A 123 -10.11 -6.82 0.85
CA GLU A 123 -10.47 -7.91 -0.07
C GLU A 123 -9.24 -8.41 -0.84
N ALA A 124 -8.38 -7.51 -1.32
CA ALA A 124 -7.12 -7.89 -1.96
C ALA A 124 -6.14 -8.58 -0.98
N MET A 125 -6.02 -8.11 0.26
CA MET A 125 -5.21 -8.77 1.30
C MET A 125 -5.71 -10.19 1.60
N LEU A 126 -7.03 -10.39 1.67
CA LEU A 126 -7.65 -11.71 1.85
C LEU A 126 -7.41 -12.62 0.64
N GLU A 127 -7.37 -12.07 -0.56
CA GLU A 127 -7.03 -12.84 -1.76
C GLU A 127 -5.55 -13.29 -1.74
N PHE A 128 -4.61 -12.40 -1.38
CA PHE A 128 -3.22 -12.81 -1.14
C PHE A 128 -3.12 -13.91 -0.08
N GLN A 129 -3.88 -13.80 1.01
CA GLN A 129 -3.93 -14.82 2.05
C GLN A 129 -4.41 -16.18 1.51
N LYS A 130 -5.48 -16.20 0.70
CA LYS A 130 -5.97 -17.43 0.04
C LYS A 130 -4.93 -18.05 -0.88
N ARG A 131 -4.08 -17.24 -1.50
CA ARG A 131 -2.94 -17.67 -2.33
C ARG A 131 -1.69 -18.08 -1.52
N GLY A 132 -1.78 -18.05 -0.20
CA GLY A 132 -0.76 -18.57 0.71
C GLY A 132 0.15 -17.52 1.34
N ALA A 133 -0.09 -16.23 1.13
CA ALA A 133 0.62 -15.19 1.85
C ALA A 133 0.27 -15.22 3.35
N VAL A 134 1.26 -14.96 4.22
CA VAL A 134 0.98 -14.68 5.63
C VAL A 134 0.41 -13.27 5.73
N ALA A 135 -0.88 -13.18 6.03
CA ALA A 135 -1.58 -11.90 6.20
C ALA A 135 -1.78 -11.57 7.69
N PHE A 136 -1.49 -10.32 8.07
CA PHE A 136 -1.81 -9.81 9.40
C PHE A 136 -2.16 -8.31 9.35
N ASP A 137 -2.87 -7.86 10.38
CA ASP A 137 -3.24 -6.46 10.60
C ASP A 137 -2.21 -5.81 11.53
N TYR A 138 -1.71 -4.63 11.16
CA TYR A 138 -0.69 -3.91 11.92
C TYR A 138 -1.25 -2.77 12.80
N GLY A 139 -2.46 -2.94 13.32
CA GLY A 139 -3.02 -2.10 14.36
C GLY A 139 -3.56 -0.75 13.89
N ASN A 140 -3.95 -0.63 12.61
CA ASN A 140 -4.52 0.60 12.05
C ASN A 140 -6.05 0.57 11.90
N ASN A 141 -6.71 -0.48 12.38
CA ASN A 141 -8.17 -0.67 12.35
C ASN A 141 -8.78 -0.91 10.95
N ILE A 142 -7.97 -1.16 9.91
CA ILE A 142 -8.48 -1.31 8.54
C ILE A 142 -9.47 -2.47 8.40
N ARG A 143 -9.29 -3.57 9.14
CA ARG A 143 -10.24 -4.70 9.11
C ARG A 143 -11.63 -4.33 9.62
N GLN A 144 -11.72 -3.44 10.61
CA GLN A 144 -13.00 -2.99 11.13
C GLN A 144 -13.68 -2.08 10.11
N VAL A 145 -12.94 -1.13 9.54
CA VAL A 145 -13.48 -0.22 8.51
C VAL A 145 -13.95 -0.97 7.27
N ALA A 146 -13.26 -2.05 6.88
CA ALA A 146 -13.68 -2.89 5.76
C ALA A 146 -14.90 -3.79 6.08
N TYR A 147 -15.12 -4.10 7.35
CA TYR A 147 -16.24 -4.93 7.82
C TYR A 147 -17.54 -4.12 7.92
N ASP A 148 -17.44 -2.87 8.37
CA ASP A 148 -18.56 -1.92 8.52
C ASP A 148 -19.14 -1.47 7.17
#